data_AF-A0A2T2XL45-F1
#
_entry.id   AF-A0A2T2XL45-F1
#
_cell.length_a   1.000
_cell.length_b   1.000
_cell.length_c   1.000
_cell.angle_alpha   90.00
_cell.angle_beta   90.00
_cell.angle_gamma   90.00
#
_symmetry.space_group_name_H-M   'P 1'
#
loop_
_entity.id
_entity.type
_entity.pdbx_description
1 polymer ?
#
loop_
_entity_poly.entity_id
_entity_poly.type
_entity_poly.pdbx_seq_one_letter_code
_entity_poly.pdbx_strand_id
1 'polypeptide(L)'
;MGYQMLIDFHVALAFAVFALSVGLSVSAWRLRRDRVLPIGFWRWQAFMQILVLILAASGATLYVLNFRPKDPLHFLYGILALLTIGLERGLMPGRSLREVISQDYGRFHEVWIYFGLSIFLVLMFGRGITTGLWGF
;
A
#
# COMPACT_ATOMS: atom_id res chain seq x y z
N MET A 1 26.01 -14.34 1.67
CA MET A 1 25.74 -13.62 0.39
C MET A 1 24.23 -13.51 0.12
N GLY A 2 23.44 -14.60 0.19
CA GLY A 2 21.99 -14.55 -0.08
C GLY A 2 21.16 -13.68 0.87
N TYR A 3 21.51 -13.60 2.16
CA TYR A 3 20.75 -12.82 3.14
C TYR A 3 20.82 -11.30 2.92
N GLN A 4 22.01 -10.78 2.60
CA GLN A 4 22.18 -9.35 2.33
C GLN A 4 21.40 -8.94 1.08
N MET A 5 21.43 -9.77 0.02
CA MET A 5 20.63 -9.54 -1.17
C MET A 5 19.12 -9.49 -0.88
N LEU A 6 18.61 -10.32 0.03
CA LEU A 6 17.21 -10.30 0.44
C LEU A 6 16.84 -9.02 1.20
N ILE A 7 17.72 -8.55 2.10
CA ILE A 7 17.55 -7.27 2.80
C ILE A 7 17.54 -6.12 1.81
N ASP A 8 18.54 -6.05 0.92
CA ASP A 8 18.66 -5.00 -0.08
C ASP A 8 17.44 -4.98 -1.01
N PHE A 9 16.97 -6.16 -1.42
CA PHE A 9 15.73 -6.33 -2.18
C PHE A 9 14.50 -5.82 -1.41
N HIS A 10 14.34 -6.21 -0.15
CA HIS A 10 13.21 -5.78 0.68
C HIS A 10 13.19 -4.25 0.86
N VAL A 11 14.35 -3.65 1.11
CA VAL A 11 14.51 -2.20 1.25
C VAL A 11 14.23 -1.48 -0.08
N ALA A 12 14.80 -1.95 -1.19
CA ALA A 12 14.57 -1.37 -2.50
C ALA A 12 13.08 -1.44 -2.88
N LEU A 13 12.42 -2.55 -2.57
CA LEU A 13 11.00 -2.73 -2.80
C LEU A 13 10.16 -1.80 -1.92
N ALA A 14 10.55 -1.57 -0.66
CA ALA A 14 9.89 -0.61 0.23
C ALA A 14 9.92 0.82 -0.35
N PHE A 15 11.07 1.25 -0.89
CA PHE A 15 11.17 2.55 -1.58
C PHE A 15 10.35 2.61 -2.87
N ALA A 16 10.30 1.51 -3.64
CA ALA A 16 9.50 1.44 -4.86
C ALA A 16 8.00 1.57 -4.57
N VAL A 17 7.47 0.84 -3.56
CA VAL A 17 6.06 0.95 -3.18
C VAL A 17 5.74 2.30 -2.56
N PHE A 18 6.68 2.89 -1.79
CA PHE A 18 6.52 4.24 -1.28
C PHE A 18 6.40 5.25 -2.41
N ALA A 19 7.33 5.26 -3.38
CA ALA A 19 7.29 6.16 -4.52
C ALA A 19 6.01 5.99 -5.36
N LEU A 20 5.58 4.75 -5.60
CA LEU A 20 4.36 4.45 -6.32
C LEU A 20 3.10 4.93 -5.56
N SER A 21 3.07 4.75 -4.23
CA SER A 21 1.97 5.24 -3.38
C SER A 21 1.86 6.77 -3.39
N VAL A 22 3.00 7.48 -3.43
CA VAL A 22 3.03 8.94 -3.61
C VAL A 22 2.46 9.30 -4.98
N GLY A 23 2.91 8.60 -6.04
CA GLY A 23 2.42 8.82 -7.41
C GLY A 23 0.90 8.62 -7.53
N LEU A 24 0.36 7.56 -6.93
CA LEU A 24 -1.08 7.27 -6.89
C LEU A 24 -1.85 8.31 -6.07
N SER A 25 -1.32 8.74 -4.93
CA SER A 25 -1.91 9.82 -4.12
C SER A 25 -2.00 11.13 -4.91
N VAL A 26 -0.93 11.51 -5.60
CA VAL A 26 -0.90 12.71 -6.47
C VAL A 26 -1.86 12.56 -7.64
N SER A 27 -1.94 11.37 -8.25
CA SER A 27 -2.87 11.09 -9.34
C SER A 27 -4.33 11.22 -8.88
N ALA A 28 -4.69 10.62 -7.75
CA ALA A 28 -6.03 10.73 -7.16
C ALA A 28 -6.35 12.20 -6.81
N TRP A 29 -5.40 12.95 -6.23
CA TRP A 29 -5.58 14.38 -5.95
C TRP A 29 -5.84 15.21 -7.21
N ARG A 30 -5.14 14.93 -8.31
CA ARG A 30 -5.37 15.62 -9.59
C ARG A 30 -6.79 15.37 -10.11
N LEU A 31 -7.31 14.17 -9.88
CA LEU A 31 -8.66 13.74 -10.26
C LEU A 31 -9.73 14.07 -9.19
N ARG A 32 -9.40 14.81 -8.12
CA ARG A 32 -10.31 15.07 -6.97
C ARG A 32 -11.67 15.69 -7.31
N ARG A 33 -11.80 16.29 -8.50
CA ARG A 33 -13.07 16.86 -8.99
C ARG A 33 -13.94 15.83 -9.71
N ASP A 34 -13.35 14.71 -10.11
CA ASP A 34 -14.04 13.61 -10.76
C ASP A 34 -14.65 12.70 -9.70
N ARG A 35 -15.76 12.04 -10.03
CA ARG A 35 -16.41 11.10 -9.09
C ARG A 35 -15.81 9.70 -9.14
N VAL A 36 -15.09 9.36 -10.20
CA VAL A 36 -14.65 7.98 -10.51
C VAL A 36 -13.23 8.01 -11.04
N LEU A 37 -12.44 7.00 -10.69
CA LEU A 37 -11.06 6.86 -11.16
C LEU A 37 -11.00 6.14 -12.51
N PRO A 38 -10.10 6.56 -13.43
CA PRO A 38 -9.97 5.95 -14.73
C PRO A 38 -9.33 4.55 -14.66
N ILE A 39 -9.58 3.71 -15.66
CA ILE A 39 -9.02 2.34 -15.76
C ILE A 39 -7.49 2.31 -15.62
N GLY A 40 -6.79 3.35 -16.13
CA GLY A 40 -5.35 3.47 -15.98
C GLY A 40 -4.89 3.54 -14.52
N PHE A 41 -5.63 4.26 -13.66
CA PHE A 41 -5.36 4.32 -12.22
C PHE A 41 -5.44 2.92 -11.61
N TRP A 42 -6.49 2.18 -11.93
CA TRP A 42 -6.73 0.83 -11.40
C TRP A 42 -5.67 -0.19 -11.79
N ARG A 43 -5.07 -0.06 -12.98
CA ARG A 43 -3.95 -0.90 -13.41
C ARG A 43 -2.71 -0.64 -12.54
N TRP A 44 -2.39 0.62 -12.30
CA TRP A 44 -1.28 1.00 -11.42
C TRP A 44 -1.54 0.61 -9.97
N GLN A 45 -2.78 0.74 -9.49
CA GLN A 45 -3.17 0.27 -8.16
C GLN A 45 -2.96 -1.24 -8.03
N ALA A 46 -3.42 -2.03 -9.02
CA ALA A 46 -3.23 -3.48 -8.99
C ALA A 46 -1.74 -3.86 -9.02
N PHE A 47 -0.93 -3.14 -9.80
CA PHE A 47 0.52 -3.33 -9.81
C PHE A 47 1.16 -3.02 -8.45
N MET A 48 0.76 -1.91 -7.80
CA MET A 48 1.18 -1.57 -6.46
C MET A 48 0.84 -2.68 -5.45
N GLN A 49 -0.38 -3.21 -5.49
CA GLN A 49 -0.79 -4.30 -4.59
C GLN A 49 0.08 -5.54 -4.75
N ILE A 50 0.45 -5.91 -5.97
CA ILE A 50 1.38 -7.02 -6.22
C ILE A 50 2.74 -6.75 -5.57
N LEU A 51 3.29 -5.55 -5.73
CA LEU A 51 4.57 -5.17 -5.11
C LEU A 51 4.49 -5.21 -3.58
N VAL A 52 3.39 -4.77 -2.98
CA VAL A 52 3.19 -4.81 -1.52
C VAL A 52 3.08 -6.26 -1.02
N LEU A 53 2.45 -7.17 -1.77
CA LEU A 53 2.44 -8.59 -1.42
C LEU A 53 3.84 -9.21 -1.47
N ILE A 54 4.65 -8.85 -2.46
CA ILE A 54 6.06 -9.27 -2.54
C ILE A 54 6.88 -8.67 -1.37
N LEU A 55 6.60 -7.42 -1.00
CA LEU A 55 7.22 -6.77 0.16
C LEU A 55 6.88 -7.49 1.47
N ALA A 56 5.62 -7.86 1.65
CA ALA A 56 5.19 -8.62 2.81
C ALA A 56 5.81 -10.03 2.83
N ALA A 57 5.86 -10.72 1.69
CA ALA A 57 6.47 -12.04 1.58
C ALA A 57 7.98 -12.01 1.89
N SER A 58 8.70 -11.02 1.37
CA SER A 58 10.12 -10.84 1.69
C SER A 58 10.34 -10.48 3.17
N GLY A 59 9.49 -9.64 3.76
CA GLY A 59 9.55 -9.31 5.19
C GLY A 59 9.27 -10.52 6.09
N ALA A 60 8.26 -11.34 5.75
CA ALA A 60 7.98 -12.59 6.45
C ALA A 60 9.14 -13.59 6.32
N THR A 61 9.76 -13.67 5.14
CA THR A 61 10.95 -14.50 4.92
C THR A 61 12.11 -14.04 5.80
N LEU A 62 12.38 -12.73 5.87
CA LEU A 62 13.39 -12.17 6.76
C LEU A 62 13.10 -12.52 8.23
N TYR A 63 11.84 -12.40 8.66
CA TYR A 63 11.42 -12.75 10.02
C TYR A 63 11.68 -14.22 10.37
N VAL A 64 11.32 -15.16 9.47
CA VAL A 64 11.58 -16.61 9.65
C VAL A 64 13.08 -16.90 9.74
N LEU A 65 13.90 -16.13 9.01
CA LEU A 65 15.36 -16.21 9.04
C LEU A 65 15.98 -15.48 10.25
N ASN A 66 15.18 -15.08 11.24
CA ASN A 66 15.56 -14.34 12.44
C ASN A 66 16.12 -12.92 12.20
N PHE A 67 15.90 -12.35 11.01
CA PHE A 67 16.17 -10.94 10.77
C PHE A 67 14.96 -10.12 11.22
N ARG A 68 15.14 -9.38 12.32
CA ARG A 68 14.08 -8.57 12.92
C ARG A 68 14.35 -7.08 12.72
N PRO A 69 13.30 -6.27 12.54
CA PRO A 69 13.43 -4.82 12.53
C PRO A 69 13.90 -4.33 13.90
N LYS A 70 14.53 -3.15 13.93
CA LYS A 70 15.01 -2.52 15.16
C LYS A 70 13.86 -2.12 16.09
N ASP A 71 12.75 -1.66 15.51
CA ASP A 71 11.55 -1.26 16.23
C ASP A 71 10.39 -2.22 15.91
N PRO A 72 9.75 -2.84 16.92
CA PRO A 72 8.59 -3.71 16.74
C PRO A 72 7.40 -3.05 16.02
N LEU A 73 7.26 -1.73 16.04
CA LEU A 73 6.20 -1.01 15.33
C LEU A 73 6.27 -1.21 13.81
N HIS A 74 7.42 -1.59 13.27
CA HIS A 74 7.58 -1.95 11.86
C HIS A 74 6.56 -3.02 11.42
N PHE A 75 6.28 -4.01 12.28
CA PHE A 75 5.28 -5.06 11.99
C PHE A 75 3.86 -4.49 11.91
N LEU A 76 3.52 -3.57 12.81
CA LEU A 76 2.21 -2.92 12.81
C LEU A 76 1.98 -2.15 11.51
N TYR A 77 2.97 -1.38 11.05
CA TYR A 77 2.85 -0.65 9.78
C TYR A 77 2.71 -1.57 8.57
N GLY A 78 3.42 -2.71 8.55
CA GLY A 78 3.25 -3.74 7.54
C GLY A 78 1.84 -4.34 7.51
N ILE A 79 1.28 -4.66 8.69
CA ILE A 79 -0.09 -5.18 8.81
C ILE A 79 -1.12 -4.14 8.37
N LEU A 80 -0.99 -2.90 8.81
CA LEU A 80 -1.89 -1.81 8.42
C LEU A 80 -1.83 -1.54 6.91
N ALA A 81 -0.65 -1.61 6.30
CA ALA A 81 -0.51 -1.50 4.85
C ALA A 81 -1.23 -2.66 4.12
N LEU A 82 -1.08 -3.90 4.61
CA LEU A 82 -1.77 -5.07 4.05
C LEU A 82 -3.30 -4.97 4.15
N LEU A 83 -3.82 -4.53 5.30
CA LEU A 83 -5.25 -4.30 5.47
C LEU A 83 -5.75 -3.21 4.52
N THR A 84 -4.98 -2.13 4.37
CA THR A 84 -5.34 -1.01 3.49
C THR A 84 -5.41 -1.44 2.02
N ILE A 85 -4.41 -2.18 1.53
CA ILE A 85 -4.48 -2.70 0.14
C ILE A 85 -5.62 -3.70 -0.05
N GLY A 86 -6.01 -4.43 0.99
CA GLY A 86 -7.17 -5.32 0.99
C GLY A 86 -8.48 -4.54 0.82
N LEU A 87 -8.63 -3.43 1.55
CA LEU A 87 -9.76 -2.51 1.42
C LEU A 87 -9.81 -1.90 0.02
N GLU A 88 -8.68 -1.37 -0.49
CA GLU A 88 -8.58 -0.85 -1.85
C GLU A 88 -8.91 -1.91 -2.90
N ARG A 89 -8.49 -3.17 -2.71
CA ARG A 89 -8.85 -4.26 -3.61
C ARG A 89 -10.35 -4.52 -3.62
N GLY A 90 -11.01 -4.49 -2.46
CA GLY A 90 -12.46 -4.62 -2.34
C GLY A 90 -13.23 -3.45 -2.98
N LEU A 91 -12.63 -2.27 -2.98
CA LEU A 91 -13.21 -1.04 -3.53
C LEU A 91 -12.97 -0.88 -5.05
N MET A 92 -12.32 -1.83 -5.74
CA MET A 92 -12.10 -1.75 -7.18
C MET A 92 -13.41 -1.93 -7.99
N PRO A 93 -13.48 -1.46 -9.24
CA PRO A 93 -14.63 -1.70 -10.11
C PRO A 93 -14.92 -3.19 -10.29
N GLY A 94 -16.19 -3.59 -10.15
CA GLY A 94 -16.62 -4.99 -10.24
C GLY A 94 -16.29 -5.84 -9.01
N ARG A 95 -16.16 -5.22 -7.83
CA ARG A 95 -15.92 -5.91 -6.56
C ARG A 95 -17.05 -5.64 -5.58
N SER A 96 -17.34 -6.65 -4.76
CA SER A 96 -18.49 -6.69 -3.87
C SER A 96 -18.53 -5.52 -2.87
N LEU A 97 -17.40 -5.14 -2.27
CA LEU A 97 -17.38 -4.04 -1.31
C LEU A 97 -17.74 -2.69 -1.97
N ARG A 98 -17.26 -2.44 -3.20
CA ARG A 98 -17.66 -1.26 -3.97
C ARG A 98 -19.16 -1.27 -4.29
N GLU A 99 -19.69 -2.43 -4.67
CA GLU A 99 -21.11 -2.61 -5.00
C GLU A 99 -22.00 -2.34 -3.78
N VAL A 100 -21.69 -2.94 -2.64
CA VAL A 100 -22.39 -2.72 -1.37
C VAL A 100 -22.39 -1.23 -0.98
N ILE A 101 -21.23 -0.57 -0.99
CA ILE A 101 -21.14 0.85 -0.64
C ILE A 101 -21.93 1.72 -1.63
N SER A 102 -21.89 1.40 -2.92
CA SER A 102 -22.63 2.15 -3.95
C SER A 102 -24.15 2.00 -3.84
N GLN A 103 -24.63 0.84 -3.38
CA GLN A 103 -26.04 0.53 -3.24
C GLN A 103 -26.62 1.13 -1.95
N ASP A 104 -25.90 0.99 -0.82
CA ASP A 104 -26.41 1.37 0.50
C ASP A 104 -26.25 2.87 0.81
N TYR A 105 -25.19 3.51 0.30
CA TYR A 105 -24.86 4.91 0.62
C TYR A 105 -24.96 5.86 -0.58
N GLY A 106 -25.41 5.36 -1.75
CA GLY A 106 -25.53 6.13 -2.99
C GLY A 106 -24.18 6.40 -3.69
N ARG A 107 -24.12 7.46 -4.52
CA ARG A 107 -22.90 7.84 -5.26
C ARG A 107 -21.84 8.43 -4.32
N PHE A 108 -21.06 7.56 -3.67
CA PHE A 108 -19.88 7.96 -2.91
C PHE A 108 -18.80 8.58 -3.82
N HIS A 109 -17.98 9.48 -3.26
CA HIS A 109 -16.93 10.16 -4.01
C HIS A 109 -15.65 9.30 -4.00
N GLU A 110 -15.61 8.31 -4.89
CA GLU A 110 -14.56 7.29 -4.98
C GLU A 110 -13.16 7.86 -4.88
N VAL A 111 -12.90 8.96 -5.59
CA VAL A 111 -11.58 9.61 -5.62
C VAL A 111 -11.11 10.04 -4.23
N TRP A 112 -11.99 10.56 -3.36
CA TRP A 112 -11.60 11.00 -2.02
C TRP A 112 -11.27 9.83 -1.10
N ILE A 113 -12.00 8.72 -1.21
CA ILE A 113 -11.72 7.50 -0.45
C ILE A 113 -10.33 6.99 -0.83
N TYR A 114 -10.08 6.84 -2.14
CA TYR A 114 -8.78 6.37 -2.62
C TYR A 114 -7.64 7.31 -2.29
N PHE A 115 -7.86 8.62 -2.41
CA PHE A 115 -6.88 9.61 -2.00
C PHE A 115 -6.51 9.44 -0.52
N GLY A 116 -7.51 9.29 0.37
CA GLY A 116 -7.27 9.06 1.79
C GLY A 116 -6.50 7.77 2.07
N LEU A 117 -6.88 6.65 1.43
CA LEU A 117 -6.20 5.36 1.58
C LEU A 117 -4.76 5.40 1.01
N SER A 118 -4.55 6.06 -0.13
CA SER A 118 -3.22 6.21 -0.72
C SER A 118 -2.30 7.08 0.15
N ILE A 119 -2.81 8.18 0.72
CA ILE A 119 -2.05 8.99 1.69
C ILE A 119 -1.73 8.18 2.94
N PHE A 120 -2.68 7.39 3.44
CA PHE A 120 -2.43 6.50 4.58
C PHE A 120 -1.31 5.50 4.26
N LEU A 121 -1.30 4.90 3.06
CA LEU A 121 -0.21 4.02 2.62
C LEU A 121 1.14 4.74 2.52
N VAL A 122 1.17 5.98 2.01
CA VAL A 122 2.39 6.81 2.02
C VAL A 122 2.94 6.94 3.44
N LEU A 123 2.07 7.24 4.42
CA LEU A 123 2.47 7.35 5.82
C LEU A 123 2.96 6.02 6.40
N MET A 124 2.27 4.91 6.11
CA MET A 124 2.67 3.58 6.59
C MET A 124 4.02 3.14 6.01
N PHE A 125 4.24 3.30 4.71
CA PHE A 125 5.52 2.96 4.09
C PHE A 125 6.63 3.90 4.54
N GLY A 126 6.35 5.20 4.67
CA GLY A 126 7.30 6.17 5.21
C GLY A 126 7.76 5.76 6.62
N ARG A 127 6.80 5.48 7.53
CA ARG A 127 7.10 5.01 8.89
C ARG A 127 7.73 3.61 8.91
N GLY A 128 7.36 2.72 8.01
CA GLY A 128 7.96 1.39 7.88
C GLY A 128 9.43 1.46 7.48
N ILE A 129 9.77 2.35 6.54
CA ILE A 129 11.16 2.61 6.15
C ILE A 129 11.93 3.16 7.35
N THR A 130 11.37 4.12 8.11
CA THR A 130 12.12 4.73 9.20
C THR A 130 12.36 3.78 10.38
N THR A 131 11.33 3.04 10.78
CA THR A 131 11.41 2.05 11.86
C THR A 131 12.23 0.81 11.47
N GLY A 132 12.24 0.44 10.19
CA GLY A 132 13.06 -0.66 9.67
C GLY A 132 14.55 -0.32 9.63
N LEU A 133 14.91 0.85 9.07
CA LEU A 133 16.31 1.24 8.87
C LEU A 133 16.95 1.85 10.11
N TRP A 134 16.26 2.79 10.76
CA TRP A 134 16.81 3.60 11.84
C TRP A 134 16.24 3.25 13.22
N GLY A 135 15.08 2.60 13.28
CA GLY A 135 14.45 2.18 14.54
C GLY A 135 13.66 3.29 15.23
N PHE A 136 13.18 4.30 14.50
CA PHE A 136 12.31 5.36 15.02
C PHE A 136 11.39 5.94 13.94
#